data_AF-A0A8S3IBF8-F1
#
_entry.id   AF-A0A8S3IBF8-F1
#
_cell.length_a   1.000
_cell.length_b   1.000
_cell.length_c   1.000
_cell.angle_alpha   90.00
_cell.angle_beta   90.00
_cell.angle_gamma   90.00
#
_symmetry.space_group_name_H-M   'P 1'
#
loop_
_entity.id
_entity.type
_entity.pdbx_description
1 polymer ?
#
loop_
_entity_poly.entity_id
_entity_poly.type
_entity_poly.pdbx_seq_one_letter_code
_entity_poly.pdbx_strand_id
1 'polypeptide(L)'
;MNGGDGTTRQQRPTNNPSRNLSESELRSLYDILGSNCVTLATAVAQVLHGYNGTWRKQACGVFCFVKDYGNRSYCFRLYDLKAGRSIYDELVPASLRLDKSVDVFYTFDGSNCKIGINFVDRDEAQTFCHHFHSKQEDRRMFLLKR
;
A
#
# COMPACT_ATOMS: atom_id res chain seq x y z
N MET A 1 8.12 46.80 -4.86
CA MET A 1 7.03 45.96 -4.33
C MET A 1 6.58 45.01 -5.43
N ASN A 2 6.85 43.72 -5.29
CA ASN A 2 5.94 42.64 -5.68
C ASN A 2 6.58 41.31 -5.28
N GLY A 3 6.08 40.77 -4.17
CA GLY A 3 6.33 39.40 -3.77
C GLY A 3 5.48 38.45 -4.61
N GLY A 4 6.08 37.33 -5.00
CA GLY A 4 5.39 36.17 -5.54
C GLY A 4 5.87 34.95 -4.76
N ASP A 5 5.15 34.64 -3.69
CA ASP A 5 5.32 33.43 -2.89
C ASP A 5 4.86 32.21 -3.73
N GLY A 6 5.83 31.55 -4.36
CA GLY A 6 5.62 30.29 -5.06
C GLY A 6 5.55 29.14 -4.07
N THR A 7 4.42 29.00 -3.38
CA THR A 7 4.11 27.77 -2.65
C THR A 7 3.93 26.63 -3.66
N THR A 8 4.98 25.83 -3.85
CA THR A 8 4.93 24.57 -4.60
C THR A 8 3.89 23.65 -3.96
N ARG A 9 2.69 23.66 -4.54
CA ARG A 9 1.62 22.70 -4.26
C ARG A 9 2.17 21.33 -4.65
N GLN A 10 2.65 20.55 -3.67
CA GLN A 10 3.12 19.19 -3.93
C GLN A 10 2.03 18.46 -4.72
N GLN A 11 2.33 18.16 -5.98
CA GLN A 11 1.40 17.43 -6.84
C GLN A 11 1.07 16.11 -6.16
N ARG A 12 -0.23 15.75 -6.14
CA ARG A 12 -0.64 14.45 -5.62
C ARG A 12 0.13 13.38 -6.41
N PRO A 13 0.77 12.40 -5.75
CA PRO A 13 1.45 11.32 -6.46
C PRO A 13 0.50 10.70 -7.49
N THR A 14 0.99 10.48 -8.71
CA THR A 14 0.25 9.71 -9.71
C THR A 14 0.18 8.26 -9.25
N ASN A 15 -1.02 7.67 -9.31
CA ASN A 15 -1.24 6.27 -8.93
C ASN A 15 -0.27 5.36 -9.70
N ASN A 16 0.35 4.38 -9.04
CA ASN A 16 1.16 3.36 -9.70
C ASN A 16 0.30 2.12 -9.95
N PRO A 17 -0.22 1.92 -11.18
CA PRO A 17 -1.20 0.87 -11.46
C PRO A 17 -0.55 -0.52 -11.50
N SER A 18 -1.34 -1.53 -11.17
CA SER A 18 -0.95 -2.92 -11.38
C SER A 18 -1.04 -3.28 -12.87
N ARG A 19 -0.04 -4.02 -13.38
CA ARG A 19 -0.04 -4.57 -14.75
C ARG A 19 -1.01 -5.72 -14.93
N ASN A 20 -1.43 -6.32 -13.82
CA ASN A 20 -2.36 -7.44 -13.77
C ASN A 20 -3.83 -7.01 -13.72
N LEU A 21 -4.10 -5.70 -13.77
CA LEU A 21 -5.45 -5.14 -13.77
C LEU A 21 -5.76 -4.46 -15.11
N SER A 22 -6.94 -4.76 -15.64
CA SER A 22 -7.54 -4.02 -16.76
C SER A 22 -7.89 -2.59 -16.35
N GLU A 23 -8.08 -1.71 -17.34
CA GLU A 23 -8.55 -0.35 -17.08
C GLU A 23 -9.89 -0.31 -16.32
N SER A 24 -10.81 -1.24 -16.63
CA SER A 24 -12.08 -1.35 -15.91
C SER A 24 -11.89 -1.70 -14.45
N GLU A 25 -10.99 -2.62 -14.13
CA GLU A 25 -10.68 -3.01 -12.76
C GLU A 25 -10.01 -1.87 -11.98
N LEU A 26 -9.12 -1.11 -12.63
CA LEU A 26 -8.51 0.08 -12.05
C LEU A 26 -9.55 1.18 -11.78
N ARG A 27 -10.51 1.40 -12.70
CA ARG A 27 -11.60 2.35 -12.46
C ARG A 27 -12.45 1.93 -11.26
N SER A 28 -12.87 0.66 -11.20
CA SER A 28 -13.60 0.15 -10.04
C SER A 28 -12.81 0.27 -8.74
N LEU A 29 -11.50 0.01 -8.76
CA LEU A 29 -10.63 0.22 -7.60
C LEU A 29 -10.67 1.68 -7.13
N TYR A 30 -10.56 2.65 -8.04
CA TYR A 30 -10.55 4.07 -7.70
C TYR A 30 -11.91 4.58 -7.20
N ASP A 31 -13.00 4.05 -7.74
CA ASP A 31 -14.35 4.33 -7.24
C ASP A 31 -14.52 3.86 -5.80
N ILE A 32 -14.02 2.66 -5.46
CA ILE A 32 -14.05 2.10 -4.10
C ILE A 32 -13.08 2.85 -3.17
N LEU A 33 -11.90 3.25 -3.66
CA LEU A 33 -10.87 3.97 -2.89
C LEU A 33 -11.36 5.34 -2.40
N GLY A 34 -12.14 6.04 -3.24
CA GLY A 34 -12.70 7.35 -2.95
C GLY A 34 -11.70 8.52 -3.05
N SER A 35 -12.22 9.74 -3.04
CA SER A 35 -11.48 10.97 -3.37
C SER A 35 -10.46 11.44 -2.32
N ASN A 36 -10.58 10.94 -1.08
CA ASN A 36 -9.68 11.28 0.04
C ASN A 36 -8.45 10.36 0.13
N CYS A 37 -8.35 9.36 -0.72
CA CYS A 37 -7.27 8.38 -0.70
C CYS A 37 -6.56 8.33 -2.05
N VAL A 38 -5.27 8.03 -2.03
CA VAL A 38 -4.43 7.82 -3.22
C VAL A 38 -3.63 6.54 -3.02
N THR A 39 -3.53 5.72 -4.05
CA THR A 39 -2.64 4.55 -4.02
C THR A 39 -1.23 4.95 -4.44
N LEU A 40 -0.24 4.60 -3.62
CA LEU A 40 1.18 4.82 -3.88
C LEU A 40 1.83 3.60 -4.54
N ALA A 41 1.24 2.42 -4.37
CA ALA A 41 1.61 1.19 -5.04
C ALA A 41 0.41 0.24 -5.06
N THR A 42 0.18 -0.45 -6.18
CA THR A 42 -0.93 -1.39 -6.36
C THR A 42 -0.42 -2.69 -6.98
N ALA A 43 -0.86 -3.83 -6.46
CA ALA A 43 -0.54 -5.16 -6.99
C ALA A 43 -1.66 -6.15 -6.67
N VAL A 44 -1.70 -7.29 -7.36
CA VAL A 44 -2.61 -8.40 -6.98
C VAL A 44 -1.89 -9.32 -6.00
N ALA A 45 -2.50 -9.58 -4.84
CA ALA A 45 -1.87 -10.37 -3.78
C ALA A 45 -2.87 -11.13 -2.91
N GLN A 46 -2.32 -12.04 -2.10
CA GLN A 46 -3.00 -12.71 -1.01
C GLN A 46 -2.42 -12.26 0.32
N VAL A 47 -3.27 -12.02 1.30
CA VAL A 47 -2.90 -11.72 2.68
C VAL A 47 -3.03 -12.98 3.52
N LEU A 48 -1.99 -13.30 4.29
CA LEU A 48 -1.89 -14.45 5.18
C LEU A 48 -1.56 -14.00 6.60
N HIS A 49 -2.10 -14.69 7.60
CA HIS A 49 -1.73 -14.51 9.00
C HIS A 49 -0.83 -15.65 9.45
N GLY A 50 0.24 -15.31 10.17
CA GLY A 50 1.13 -16.26 10.83
C GLY A 50 0.56 -16.69 12.18
N TYR A 51 0.43 -18.00 12.40
CA TYR A 51 -0.02 -18.59 13.65
C TYR A 51 0.77 -19.86 13.96
N ASN A 52 1.48 -19.88 15.10
CA ASN A 52 2.27 -21.02 15.57
C ASN A 52 3.17 -21.64 14.48
N GLY A 53 3.91 -20.79 13.75
CA GLY A 53 4.82 -21.23 12.68
C GLY A 53 4.14 -21.62 11.36
N THR A 54 2.81 -21.49 11.25
CA THR A 54 2.05 -21.78 10.03
C THR A 54 1.41 -20.53 9.44
N TRP A 55 1.22 -20.50 8.12
CA TRP A 55 0.53 -19.42 7.42
C TRP A 55 -0.90 -19.81 7.07
N ARG A 56 -1.86 -18.94 7.38
CA ARG A 56 -3.28 -19.12 7.03
C ARG A 56 -3.74 -17.99 6.14
N LYS A 57 -4.25 -18.33 4.95
CA LYS A 57 -4.86 -17.36 4.04
C LYS A 57 -6.04 -16.67 4.73
N GLN A 58 -6.07 -15.35 4.67
CA GLN A 58 -7.20 -14.54 5.11
C GLN A 58 -8.01 -14.05 3.93
N ALA A 59 -7.34 -13.45 2.96
CA ALA A 59 -8.00 -12.74 1.87
C ALA A 59 -7.11 -12.69 0.62
N CYS A 60 -7.70 -12.41 -0.53
CA CYS A 60 -6.98 -12.12 -1.77
C CYS A 60 -7.73 -11.06 -2.58
N GLY A 61 -6.98 -10.27 -3.35
CA GLY A 61 -7.56 -9.19 -4.13
C GLY A 61 -6.50 -8.18 -4.56
N VAL A 62 -6.92 -6.94 -4.75
CA VAL A 62 -6.02 -5.85 -5.14
C VAL A 62 -5.44 -5.22 -3.88
N PHE A 63 -4.14 -5.40 -3.66
CA PHE A 63 -3.41 -4.89 -2.51
C PHE A 63 -2.78 -3.54 -2.84
N CYS A 64 -3.04 -2.55 -2.00
CA CYS A 64 -2.62 -1.18 -2.20
C CYS A 64 -1.89 -0.66 -0.97
N PHE A 65 -0.80 0.07 -1.19
CA PHE A 65 -0.25 0.99 -0.20
C PHE A 65 -0.89 2.36 -0.39
N VAL A 66 -1.69 2.81 0.56
CA VAL A 66 -2.58 3.95 0.43
C VAL A 66 -2.13 5.11 1.31
N LYS A 67 -2.10 6.31 0.74
CA LYS A 67 -2.12 7.57 1.49
C LYS A 67 -3.56 7.98 1.73
N ASP A 68 -3.97 7.98 3.00
CA ASP A 68 -5.27 8.50 3.43
C ASP A 68 -5.09 9.96 3.88
N TYR A 69 -5.69 10.89 3.14
CA TYR A 69 -5.64 12.32 3.45
C TYR A 69 -6.67 12.72 4.50
N GLY A 70 -7.81 12.02 4.59
CA GLY A 70 -8.83 12.27 5.59
C GLY A 70 -8.32 11.99 7.00
N ASN A 71 -7.69 10.82 7.18
CA ASN A 71 -7.10 10.39 8.45
C ASN A 71 -5.65 10.82 8.64
N ARG A 72 -5.06 11.49 7.65
CA ARG A 72 -3.63 11.86 7.60
C ARG A 72 -2.68 10.68 7.82
N SER A 73 -3.13 9.46 7.56
CA SER A 73 -2.40 8.23 7.81
C SER A 73 -1.90 7.58 6.51
N TYR A 74 -1.16 6.48 6.67
CA TYR A 74 -0.83 5.56 5.59
C TYR A 74 -1.36 4.20 6.01
N CYS A 75 -1.90 3.43 5.07
CA CYS A 75 -2.44 2.10 5.33
C CYS A 75 -2.12 1.15 4.19
N PHE A 76 -2.07 -0.15 4.50
CA PHE A 76 -2.25 -1.19 3.52
C PHE A 76 -3.74 -1.51 3.43
N ARG A 77 -4.25 -1.70 2.20
CA ARG A 77 -5.63 -2.10 1.95
C ARG A 77 -5.68 -3.22 0.92
N LEU A 78 -6.53 -4.21 1.13
CA LEU A 78 -6.85 -5.23 0.12
C LEU A 78 -8.30 -5.06 -0.31
N TYR A 79 -8.53 -4.90 -1.61
CA TYR A 79 -9.85 -4.70 -2.19
C TYR A 79 -10.37 -5.96 -2.87
N ASP A 80 -11.62 -6.29 -2.59
CA ASP A 80 -12.41 -7.18 -3.43
C ASP A 80 -13.24 -6.32 -4.38
N LEU A 81 -12.82 -6.30 -5.65
CA LEU A 81 -13.48 -5.51 -6.68
C LEU A 81 -14.90 -6.00 -6.98
N LYS A 82 -15.19 -7.29 -6.78
CA LYS A 82 -16.54 -7.85 -6.99
C LYS A 82 -17.48 -7.45 -5.86
N ALA A 83 -16.97 -7.47 -4.62
CA ALA A 83 -17.72 -7.03 -3.45
C ALA A 83 -17.79 -5.50 -3.32
N GLY A 84 -17.00 -4.75 -4.11
CA GLY A 84 -17.02 -3.29 -4.12
C GLY A 84 -16.50 -2.66 -2.82
N ARG A 85 -15.61 -3.35 -2.08
CA ARG A 85 -15.15 -2.88 -0.76
C ARG A 85 -13.72 -3.32 -0.42
N SER A 86 -13.13 -2.63 0.55
CA SER A 86 -11.95 -3.13 1.26
C SER A 86 -12.35 -4.33 2.12
N ILE A 87 -11.52 -5.37 2.11
CA ILE A 87 -11.69 -6.60 2.88
C ILE A 87 -10.53 -6.86 3.85
N TYR A 88 -9.49 -6.01 3.82
CA TYR A 88 -8.41 -6.00 4.80
C TYR A 88 -7.81 -4.58 4.86
N ASP A 89 -7.55 -4.09 6.05
CA ASP A 89 -6.95 -2.79 6.32
C ASP A 89 -5.93 -2.90 7.45
N GLU A 90 -4.75 -2.30 7.27
CA GLU A 90 -3.70 -2.27 8.28
C GLU A 90 -3.01 -0.89 8.28
N LEU A 91 -2.84 -0.27 9.45
CA LEU A 91 -2.12 1.00 9.54
C LEU A 91 -0.62 0.79 9.32
N VAL A 92 0.01 1.73 8.61
CA VAL A 92 1.45 1.69 8.34
C VAL A 92 2.16 2.77 9.17
N PRO A 93 2.74 2.42 10.33
CA PRO A 93 3.62 3.33 11.05
C PRO A 93 4.91 3.61 10.26
N ALA A 94 5.58 4.72 10.53
CA ALA A 94 6.81 5.10 9.81
C ALA A 94 7.99 4.13 10.04
N SER A 95 7.91 3.31 11.08
CA SER A 95 8.89 2.25 11.41
C SER A 95 8.65 0.93 10.67
N LEU A 96 7.46 0.73 10.06
CA LEU A 96 7.12 -0.54 9.41
C LEU A 96 8.05 -0.83 8.24
N ARG A 97 8.53 -2.07 8.17
CA ARG A 97 9.33 -2.60 7.07
C ARG A 97 8.67 -3.87 6.51
N LEU A 98 8.75 -4.03 5.19
CA LEU A 98 8.46 -5.29 4.53
C LEU A 98 9.75 -6.09 4.40
N ASP A 99 9.77 -7.28 4.97
CA ASP A 99 10.88 -8.22 4.87
C ASP A 99 10.60 -9.24 3.78
N LYS A 100 11.53 -9.39 2.84
CA LYS A 100 11.43 -10.42 1.81
C LYS A 100 11.76 -11.78 2.43
N SER A 101 10.79 -12.69 2.46
CA SER A 101 11.02 -14.06 2.95
C SER A 101 11.53 -14.95 1.82
N VAL A 102 10.75 -15.10 0.74
CA VAL A 102 11.14 -15.90 -0.43
C VAL A 102 10.39 -15.41 -1.66
N ASP A 103 11.10 -15.24 -2.78
CA ASP A 103 10.52 -14.89 -4.08
C ASP A 103 9.48 -13.73 -4.05
N VAL A 104 8.19 -14.05 -4.17
CA VAL A 104 7.06 -13.12 -4.19
C VAL A 104 6.36 -13.00 -2.82
N PHE A 105 6.95 -13.56 -1.77
CA PHE A 105 6.40 -13.59 -0.42
C PHE A 105 7.16 -12.65 0.53
N TYR A 106 6.45 -11.65 1.03
CA TYR A 106 6.94 -10.63 1.94
C TYR A 106 6.19 -10.69 3.27
N THR A 107 6.83 -10.28 4.36
CA THR A 107 6.23 -10.31 5.70
C THR A 107 6.45 -9.00 6.44
N PHE A 108 5.58 -8.72 7.40
CA PHE A 108 5.76 -7.65 8.38
C PHE A 108 5.03 -7.99 9.68
N ASP A 109 5.38 -7.29 10.75
CA ASP A 109 4.65 -7.38 12.02
C ASP A 109 3.42 -6.46 11.96
N GLY A 110 2.25 -7.05 11.81
CA GLY A 110 0.97 -6.35 11.88
C GLY A 110 0.51 -6.13 13.31
N SER A 111 -0.64 -5.48 13.47
CA SER A 111 -1.16 -5.06 14.78
C SER A 111 -1.42 -6.24 15.73
N ASN A 112 -1.85 -7.38 15.20
CA ASN A 112 -2.25 -8.54 16.01
C ASN A 112 -1.36 -9.78 15.83
N CYS A 113 -0.70 -9.91 14.67
CA CYS A 113 0.11 -11.07 14.34
C CYS A 113 1.08 -10.75 13.20
N LYS A 114 1.99 -11.67 12.90
CA LYS A 114 2.83 -11.58 11.71
C LYS A 114 1.97 -11.73 10.45
N ILE A 115 2.10 -10.80 9.52
CA ILE A 115 1.35 -10.78 8.27
C ILE A 115 2.27 -11.18 7.13
N GLY A 116 1.73 -11.97 6.20
CA GLY A 116 2.37 -12.40 4.97
C GLY A 116 1.61 -11.83 3.77
N ILE A 117 2.33 -11.31 2.80
CA ILE A 117 1.81 -10.84 1.52
C ILE A 117 2.42 -11.72 0.45
N ASN A 118 1.58 -12.50 -0.22
CA ASN A 118 1.97 -13.33 -1.35
C ASN A 118 1.51 -12.67 -2.65
N PHE A 119 2.43 -12.03 -3.36
CA PHE A 119 2.14 -11.35 -4.62
C PHE A 119 1.98 -12.35 -5.77
N VAL A 120 1.14 -12.02 -6.74
CA VAL A 120 0.94 -12.87 -7.93
C VAL A 120 2.11 -12.76 -8.90
N ASP A 121 2.69 -11.57 -9.04
CA ASP A 121 3.76 -11.28 -9.98
C ASP A 121 5.02 -10.80 -9.26
N ARG A 122 6.19 -11.31 -9.70
CA ARG A 122 7.48 -11.03 -9.07
C ARG A 122 7.92 -9.58 -9.27
N ASP A 123 7.74 -9.05 -10.46
CA ASP A 123 8.16 -7.68 -10.75
C ASP A 123 7.24 -6.70 -10.01
N GLU A 124 5.93 -6.96 -9.97
CA GLU A 124 5.01 -6.16 -9.14
C GLU A 124 5.38 -6.21 -7.66
N ALA A 125 5.74 -7.38 -7.13
CA ALA A 125 6.21 -7.49 -5.75
C ALA A 125 7.43 -6.59 -5.51
N GLN A 126 8.41 -6.63 -6.41
CA GLN A 126 9.62 -5.82 -6.31
C GLN A 126 9.32 -4.32 -6.44
N THR A 127 8.52 -3.93 -7.43
CA THR A 127 8.11 -2.53 -7.65
C THR A 127 7.29 -2.00 -6.48
N PHE A 128 6.35 -2.78 -5.95
CA PHE A 128 5.54 -2.42 -4.79
C PHE A 128 6.43 -2.17 -3.58
N CYS A 129 7.33 -3.11 -3.26
CA CYS A 129 8.22 -3.00 -2.11
C CYS A 129 9.21 -1.83 -2.26
N HIS A 130 9.73 -1.58 -3.48
CA HIS A 130 10.59 -0.43 -3.74
C HIS A 130 9.89 0.90 -3.43
N HIS A 131 8.68 1.11 -3.96
CA HIS A 131 7.91 2.33 -3.67
C HIS A 131 7.56 2.45 -2.19
N PHE A 132 7.19 1.32 -1.56
CA PHE A 132 6.90 1.29 -0.13
C PHE A 132 8.12 1.72 0.71
N HIS A 133 9.28 1.08 0.50
CA HIS A 133 10.49 1.38 1.28
C HIS A 133 10.99 2.81 1.04
N SER A 134 11.03 3.27 -0.22
CA SER A 134 11.39 4.66 -0.54
C SER A 134 10.49 5.65 0.21
N LYS A 135 9.16 5.40 0.22
CA LYS A 135 8.25 6.29 0.94
C LYS A 135 8.41 6.23 2.46
N GLN A 136 8.70 5.06 3.02
CA GLN A 136 8.98 4.92 4.46
C GLN A 136 10.25 5.66 4.86
N GLU A 137 11.28 5.65 4.02
CA GLU A 137 12.52 6.40 4.26
C GLU A 137 12.28 7.91 4.31
N ASP A 138 11.53 8.45 3.34
CA ASP A 138 11.11 9.86 3.36
C ASP A 138 10.39 10.23 4.65
N ARG A 139 9.42 9.38 5.05
CA ARG A 139 8.64 9.58 6.28
C ARG A 139 9.53 9.60 7.52
N ARG A 140 10.50 8.70 7.59
CA ARG A 140 11.43 8.60 8.73
C ARG A 140 12.37 9.79 8.79
N MET A 141 12.91 10.22 7.65
CA MET A 141 13.77 11.41 7.58
C MET A 141 13.02 12.69 7.98
N PHE A 142 11.75 12.82 7.59
CA PHE A 142 10.93 13.95 8.00
C PHE A 142 10.68 13.99 9.51
N LEU A 143 10.54 12.84 10.16
CA LEU A 143 10.34 12.75 11.61
C LEU A 143 11.62 13.05 12.42
N LEU A 144 12.81 12.74 11.88
CA LEU A 144 14.09 13.02 12.54
C LEU A 144 14.54 14.49 12.46
N LYS A 145 13.93 15.28 11.57
CA LYS A 145 14.23 16.71 11.39
C LYS A 145 13.33 17.62 12.25
N ARG A 146 12.50 17.05 13.11
CA ARG A 146 11.62 17.75 14.05
C ARG A 146 12.17 17.62 15.46
#